data_AF-A0A1S4C136-F1
#
_entry.id   AF-A0A1S4C136-F1
#
_cell.length_a   1.000
_cell.length_b   1.000
_cell.length_c   1.000
_cell.angle_alpha   90.00
_cell.angle_beta   90.00
_cell.angle_gamma   90.00
#
_symmetry.space_group_name_H-M   'P 1'
#
loop_
_entity.id
_entity.type
_entity.pdbx_description
1 polymer ?
#
loop_
_entity_poly.entity_id
_entity_poly.type
_entity_poly.pdbx_seq_one_letter_code
_entity_poly.pdbx_strand_id
1 'polypeptide(L)'
;METREFKQFLVDAKTDELKTVGRKYTWTNNHVHNRIDRILVNAEWIQKWPNMEGMSMNPGFSDHCPLRVKFDTSSQVGGKPFKFLNCLVNLKTFEGIVQRGWESGKNRQTMLIVWNKLKKLKGLLKQMNKEEFSGIDSKIQDARERLESIQNQMRCPGQREMQIELERTSKLELEKWLMVEESIMKQKSII
;
A
#
# COMPACT_ATOMS: atom_id res chain seq x y z
N MET A 1 34.49 -15.84 6.04
CA MET A 1 34.01 -17.18 6.47
C MET A 1 32.52 -17.32 6.17
N GLU A 2 31.71 -16.34 6.61
CA GLU A 2 30.25 -16.24 6.43
C GLU A 2 29.71 -16.42 4.99
N THR A 3 30.39 -15.86 3.95
CA THR A 3 29.93 -15.99 2.56
C THR A 3 30.02 -17.41 1.99
N ARG A 4 30.92 -18.25 2.52
CA ARG A 4 31.09 -19.65 2.05
C ARG A 4 30.00 -20.54 2.63
N GLU A 5 29.70 -20.35 3.92
CA GLU A 5 28.65 -21.08 4.62
C GLU A 5 27.27 -20.75 4.05
N PHE A 6 27.00 -19.47 3.77
CA PHE A 6 25.75 -19.07 3.11
C PHE A 6 25.59 -19.70 1.72
N LYS A 7 26.66 -19.73 0.92
CA LYS A 7 26.64 -20.41 -0.39
C LYS A 7 26.37 -21.90 -0.26
N GLN A 8 26.96 -22.56 0.73
CA GLN A 8 26.70 -23.97 0.99
C GLN A 8 25.24 -24.20 1.41
N PHE A 9 24.71 -23.34 2.28
CA PHE A 9 23.31 -23.37 2.67
C PHE A 9 22.37 -23.26 1.45
N LEU A 10 22.65 -22.37 0.49
CA LEU A 10 21.83 -22.25 -0.72
C LEU A 10 21.78 -23.55 -1.53
N VAL A 11 22.94 -24.21 -1.67
CA VAL A 11 23.06 -25.51 -2.35
C VAL A 11 22.27 -26.58 -1.60
N ASP A 12 22.46 -26.68 -0.29
CA ASP A 12 21.80 -27.68 0.56
C ASP A 12 20.27 -27.49 0.57
N ALA A 13 19.81 -26.23 0.59
CA ALA A 13 18.42 -25.85 0.55
C ALA A 13 17.80 -25.91 -0.87
N LYS A 14 18.60 -26.19 -1.91
CA LYS A 14 18.18 -26.19 -3.32
C LYS A 14 17.49 -24.89 -3.73
N THR A 15 18.09 -23.77 -3.30
CA THR A 15 17.60 -22.42 -3.61
C THR A 15 18.70 -21.60 -4.26
N ASP A 16 18.29 -20.70 -5.13
CA ASP A 16 19.14 -19.72 -5.78
C ASP A 16 18.72 -18.31 -5.35
N GLU A 17 19.68 -17.39 -5.36
CA GLU A 17 19.39 -15.98 -5.11
C GLU A 17 18.83 -15.33 -6.38
N LEU A 18 17.61 -14.79 -6.28
CA LEU A 18 16.98 -14.06 -7.38
C LEU A 18 17.71 -12.73 -7.60
N LYS A 19 18.09 -12.46 -8.84
CA LYS A 19 18.68 -11.17 -9.22
C LYS A 19 17.69 -10.04 -8.90
N THR A 20 18.19 -9.02 -8.20
CA THR A 20 17.41 -7.81 -7.95
C THR A 20 17.96 -6.61 -8.70
N VAL A 21 17.08 -5.74 -9.17
CA VAL A 21 17.41 -4.43 -9.74
C VAL A 21 17.03 -3.28 -8.81
N GLY A 22 17.52 -2.07 -9.10
CA GLY A 22 17.27 -0.87 -8.29
C GLY A 22 18.48 -0.50 -7.42
N ARG A 23 18.25 -0.25 -6.13
CA ARG A 23 19.31 0.16 -5.19
C ARG A 23 20.37 -0.93 -4.98
N LYS A 24 21.63 -0.50 -4.83
CA LYS A 24 22.78 -1.40 -4.63
C LYS A 24 22.81 -2.02 -3.23
N TYR A 25 22.34 -1.29 -2.22
CA TYR A 25 22.23 -1.71 -0.83
C TYR A 25 20.77 -1.92 -0.45
N THR A 26 20.53 -2.75 0.56
CA THR A 26 19.20 -2.96 1.13
C THR A 26 19.10 -2.48 2.56
N TRP A 27 20.20 -2.04 3.17
CA TRP A 27 20.22 -1.49 4.52
C TRP A 27 21.27 -0.37 4.65
N THR A 28 21.00 0.65 5.47
CA THR A 28 21.96 1.70 5.82
C THR A 28 21.69 2.31 7.20
N ASN A 29 22.75 2.57 7.96
CA ASN A 29 22.67 3.36 9.20
C ASN A 29 23.10 4.83 9.01
N ASN A 30 22.99 5.35 7.77
CA ASN A 30 23.46 6.65 7.30
C ASN A 30 24.99 6.79 7.14
N HIS A 31 25.79 5.90 7.73
CA HIS A 31 27.25 5.92 7.61
C HIS A 31 27.78 4.74 6.79
N VAL A 32 27.13 3.58 6.91
CA VAL A 32 27.49 2.31 6.27
C VAL A 32 26.30 1.82 5.47
N HIS A 33 26.56 1.33 4.25
CA HIS A 33 25.55 0.82 3.33
C HIS A 33 25.85 -0.66 3.04
N ASN A 34 24.96 -1.55 3.46
CA ASN A 34 25.12 -2.99 3.29
C ASN A 34 23.95 -3.61 2.53
N ARG A 35 24.20 -4.79 1.98
CA ARG A 35 23.19 -5.61 1.32
C ARG A 35 23.00 -6.89 2.10
N ILE A 36 21.99 -6.87 2.98
CA ILE A 36 21.71 -7.96 3.92
C ILE A 36 20.37 -8.65 3.64
N ASP A 37 19.51 -8.05 2.82
CA ASP A 37 18.22 -8.61 2.41
C ASP A 37 18.38 -9.27 1.03
N ARG A 38 17.90 -10.51 0.89
CA ARG A 38 18.02 -11.32 -0.33
C ARG A 38 16.70 -12.04 -0.61
N ILE A 39 16.37 -12.23 -1.89
CA ILE A 39 15.23 -13.06 -2.31
C ILE A 39 15.78 -14.41 -2.73
N LEU A 40 15.34 -15.48 -2.09
CA LEU A 40 15.72 -16.85 -2.41
C LEU A 40 14.56 -17.55 -3.12
N VAL A 41 14.85 -18.25 -4.21
CA VAL A 41 13.86 -18.93 -5.05
C VAL A 41 14.29 -20.36 -5.31
N ASN A 42 13.33 -21.28 -5.40
CA ASN A 42 13.61 -22.67 -5.76
C ASN A 42 13.42 -22.90 -7.27
N ALA A 43 13.81 -24.07 -7.75
CA ALA A 43 13.67 -24.44 -9.16
C ALA A 43 12.22 -24.40 -9.66
N GLU A 44 11.25 -24.77 -8.81
CA GLU A 44 9.82 -24.74 -9.17
C GLU A 44 9.34 -23.32 -9.48
N TRP A 45 9.76 -22.33 -8.69
CA TRP A 45 9.42 -20.92 -8.91
C TRP A 45 10.07 -20.37 -10.18
N ILE A 46 11.33 -20.74 -10.44
CA ILE A 46 12.04 -20.35 -11.67
C ILE A 46 11.32 -20.89 -12.91
N GLN A 47 10.86 -22.14 -12.86
CA GLN A 47 10.11 -22.75 -13.96
C GLN A 47 8.74 -22.11 -14.14
N LYS A 48 8.05 -21.77 -13.03
CA LYS A 48 6.70 -21.22 -13.07
C LYS A 48 6.66 -19.74 -13.48
N TRP A 49 7.67 -18.96 -13.12
CA TRP A 49 7.76 -17.53 -13.40
C TRP A 49 9.15 -17.17 -13.96
N PRO A 50 9.45 -17.53 -15.22
CA PRO A 50 10.77 -17.33 -15.80
C PRO A 50 11.18 -15.86 -15.91
N ASN A 51 10.21 -14.94 -15.97
CA ASN A 51 10.45 -13.49 -16.02
C ASN A 51 10.40 -12.82 -14.64
N MET A 52 10.41 -13.57 -13.54
CA MET A 52 10.39 -12.95 -12.21
C MET A 52 11.65 -12.13 -11.99
N GLU A 53 11.47 -10.93 -11.46
CA GLU A 53 12.56 -10.02 -11.12
C GLU A 53 12.32 -9.45 -9.73
N GLY A 54 13.38 -9.45 -8.92
CA GLY A 54 13.39 -8.74 -7.65
C GLY A 54 13.67 -7.25 -7.86
N MET A 55 13.05 -6.38 -7.09
CA MET A 55 13.31 -4.95 -7.12
C MET A 55 13.54 -4.44 -5.70
N SER A 56 14.69 -3.78 -5.50
CA SER A 56 14.96 -3.02 -4.28
C SER A 56 14.27 -1.67 -4.37
N MET A 57 13.30 -1.45 -3.48
CA MET A 57 12.48 -0.25 -3.40
C MET A 57 13.20 0.86 -2.60
N ASN A 58 12.59 2.04 -2.52
CA ASN A 58 13.07 3.11 -1.66
C ASN A 58 12.81 2.78 -0.18
N PRO A 59 13.75 3.10 0.74
CA PRO A 59 13.65 2.74 2.15
C PRO A 59 12.59 3.52 2.94
N GLY A 60 12.15 4.68 2.43
CA GLY A 60 11.17 5.51 3.12
C GLY A 60 11.70 6.00 4.46
N PHE A 61 11.03 5.62 5.56
CA PHE A 61 11.44 5.96 6.93
C PHE A 61 12.33 4.89 7.59
N SER A 62 12.55 3.75 6.94
CA SER A 62 13.36 2.65 7.48
C SER A 62 14.83 2.82 7.09
N ASP A 63 15.70 2.23 7.88
CA ASP A 63 17.07 1.91 7.49
C ASP A 63 17.15 0.77 6.46
N HIS A 64 16.08 0.00 6.25
CA HIS A 64 15.94 -1.04 5.23
C HIS A 64 15.23 -0.56 3.95
N CYS A 65 15.66 -1.10 2.81
CA CYS A 65 14.98 -0.99 1.52
C CYS A 65 14.12 -2.25 1.29
N PRO A 66 12.79 -2.12 1.16
CA PRO A 66 11.94 -3.27 0.87
C PRO A 66 12.32 -3.96 -0.44
N LEU A 67 12.26 -5.30 -0.47
CA LEU A 67 12.41 -6.10 -1.68
C LEU A 67 11.03 -6.50 -2.21
N ARG A 68 10.77 -6.23 -3.49
CA ARG A 68 9.52 -6.58 -4.18
C ARG A 68 9.80 -7.58 -5.29
N VAL A 69 9.04 -8.67 -5.34
CA VAL A 69 9.05 -9.61 -6.48
C VAL A 69 7.77 -9.42 -7.27
N LYS A 70 7.87 -9.32 -8.59
CA LYS A 70 6.71 -9.37 -9.49
C LYS A 70 6.62 -10.75 -10.13
N PHE A 71 5.43 -11.32 -10.08
CA PHE A 71 5.10 -12.57 -10.76
C PHE A 71 4.25 -12.24 -11.99
N ASP A 72 4.54 -12.90 -13.11
CA ASP A 72 3.61 -12.95 -14.23
C ASP A 72 2.41 -13.82 -13.81
N THR A 73 1.42 -13.19 -13.19
CA THR A 73 0.11 -13.80 -13.03
C THR A 73 -0.67 -13.54 -14.30
N SER A 74 -1.15 -14.59 -14.96
CA SER A 74 -2.29 -14.46 -15.85
C SER A 74 -3.39 -13.74 -15.08
N SER A 75 -3.74 -12.53 -15.50
CA SER A 75 -4.81 -11.74 -14.90
C SER A 75 -5.99 -12.66 -14.66
N GLN A 76 -6.41 -12.83 -13.40
CA GLN A 76 -7.68 -13.51 -13.15
C GLN A 76 -8.75 -12.71 -13.88
N VAL A 77 -9.21 -13.25 -15.01
CA VAL A 77 -10.27 -12.69 -15.84
C VAL A 77 -11.57 -12.93 -15.07
N GLY A 78 -11.79 -12.10 -14.06
CA GLY A 78 -12.91 -12.18 -13.17
C GLY A 78 -13.08 -10.86 -12.43
N GLY A 79 -14.31 -10.38 -12.33
CA GLY A 79 -14.59 -9.20 -11.52
C GLY A 79 -14.23 -9.49 -10.07
N LYS A 80 -13.30 -8.72 -9.48
CA LYS A 80 -13.00 -8.84 -8.05
C LYS A 80 -14.29 -8.64 -7.25
N PRO A 81 -14.64 -9.58 -6.35
CA PRO A 81 -15.80 -9.41 -5.50
C PRO A 81 -15.63 -8.13 -4.68
N PHE A 82 -16.75 -7.46 -4.38
CA PHE A 82 -16.72 -6.30 -3.52
C PHE A 82 -16.29 -6.72 -2.12
N LYS A 83 -15.21 -6.12 -1.63
CA LYS A 83 -14.80 -6.22 -0.23
C LYS A 83 -15.04 -4.87 0.43
N PHE A 84 -15.78 -4.88 1.52
CA PHE A 84 -15.96 -3.68 2.34
C PHE A 84 -14.62 -3.32 2.98
N LEU A 85 -14.16 -2.08 2.80
CA LEU A 85 -12.95 -1.59 3.47
C LEU A 85 -13.33 -0.97 4.81
N ASN A 86 -12.72 -1.44 5.89
CA ASN A 86 -13.09 -0.99 7.23
C ASN A 86 -12.84 0.51 7.42
N CYS A 87 -11.82 1.08 6.77
CA CYS A 87 -11.54 2.51 6.83
C CYS A 87 -12.68 3.41 6.30
N LEU A 88 -13.64 2.87 5.52
CA LEU A 88 -14.81 3.63 5.06
C LEU A 88 -15.67 4.12 6.22
N VAL A 89 -15.70 3.42 7.36
CA VAL A 89 -16.52 3.82 8.53
C VAL A 89 -16.04 5.13 9.15
N ASN A 90 -14.77 5.50 8.93
CA ASN A 90 -14.17 6.70 9.49
C ASN A 90 -14.48 7.96 8.65
N LEU A 91 -15.12 7.80 7.49
CA LEU A 91 -15.52 8.93 6.65
C LEU A 91 -16.77 9.58 7.23
N LYS A 92 -16.75 10.91 7.39
CA LYS A 92 -17.92 11.67 7.88
C LYS A 92 -19.19 11.44 7.05
N THR A 93 -19.04 11.11 5.77
CA THR A 93 -20.13 10.85 4.83
C THR A 93 -20.69 9.42 4.92
N PHE A 94 -20.05 8.53 5.68
CA PHE A 94 -20.39 7.11 5.75
C PHE A 94 -21.83 6.88 6.23
N GLU A 95 -22.19 7.43 7.39
CA GLU A 95 -23.52 7.26 7.97
C GLU A 95 -24.62 7.76 7.03
N GLY A 96 -24.43 8.95 6.45
CA GLY A 96 -25.39 9.51 5.49
C GLY A 96 -25.53 8.66 4.23
N ILE A 97 -24.46 8.01 3.76
CA ILE A 97 -24.53 7.08 2.62
C ILE A 97 -25.25 5.79 3.00
N VAL A 98 -25.00 5.24 4.19
CA VAL A 98 -25.71 4.07 4.71
C VAL A 98 -27.21 4.37 4.83
N GLN A 99 -27.57 5.50 5.44
CA GLN A 99 -28.94 5.94 5.61
C GLN A 99 -29.66 6.06 4.26
N ARG A 100 -29.07 6.79 3.29
CA ARG A 100 -29.64 6.92 1.93
C ARG A 100 -29.81 5.59 1.21
N GLY A 101 -28.90 4.65 1.42
CA GLY A 101 -29.01 3.29 0.90
C GLY A 101 -30.17 2.54 1.56
N TRP A 102 -30.31 2.67 2.87
CA TRP A 102 -31.23 1.89 3.70
C TRP A 102 -32.68 2.37 3.67
N GLU A 103 -32.91 3.67 3.50
CA GLU A 103 -34.24 4.30 3.45
C GLU A 103 -34.93 4.14 2.09
N SER A 104 -34.23 3.60 1.09
CA SER A 104 -34.70 3.58 -0.30
C SER A 104 -35.80 2.56 -0.65
N GLY A 105 -36.44 1.92 0.34
CA GLY A 105 -37.44 0.86 0.12
C GLY A 105 -38.66 0.99 1.02
N LYS A 106 -39.85 0.66 0.48
CA LYS A 106 -41.12 0.65 1.22
C LYS A 106 -41.08 -0.34 2.39
N ASN A 107 -41.72 0.02 3.51
CA ASN A 107 -41.83 -0.76 4.75
C ASN A 107 -42.73 -2.01 4.59
N ARG A 108 -42.36 -2.95 3.72
CA ARG A 108 -42.86 -4.33 3.78
C ARG A 108 -41.72 -5.26 4.16
N GLN A 109 -41.93 -6.13 5.14
CA GLN A 109 -40.89 -7.00 5.71
C GLN A 109 -40.72 -8.26 4.83
N THR A 110 -39.99 -8.13 3.72
CA THR A 110 -39.58 -9.29 2.89
C THR A 110 -38.07 -9.32 2.71
N MET A 111 -37.49 -10.54 2.66
CA MET A 111 -36.06 -10.72 2.42
C MET A 111 -35.59 -10.08 1.09
N LEU A 112 -36.47 -10.00 0.10
CA LEU A 112 -36.21 -9.33 -1.18
C LEU A 112 -35.89 -7.83 -0.98
N ILE A 113 -36.56 -7.15 -0.04
CA ILE A 113 -36.30 -5.74 0.25
C ILE A 113 -34.94 -5.56 0.93
N VAL A 114 -34.58 -6.45 1.87
CA VAL A 114 -33.25 -6.45 2.50
C VAL A 114 -32.17 -6.65 1.45
N TRP A 115 -32.34 -7.61 0.54
CA TRP A 115 -31.40 -7.85 -0.56
C TRP A 115 -31.25 -6.63 -1.48
N ASN A 116 -32.36 -5.97 -1.86
CA ASN A 116 -32.32 -4.76 -2.68
C ASN A 116 -31.60 -3.60 -1.97
N LYS A 117 -31.82 -3.41 -0.67
CA LYS A 117 -31.12 -2.41 0.14
C LYS A 117 -29.62 -2.68 0.18
N LEU A 118 -29.21 -3.93 0.44
CA LEU A 118 -27.80 -4.34 0.42
C LEU A 118 -27.15 -4.16 -0.96
N LYS A 119 -27.87 -4.52 -2.04
CA LYS A 119 -27.41 -4.33 -3.41
C LYS A 119 -27.18 -2.86 -3.75
N LYS A 120 -28.09 -1.98 -3.33
CA LYS A 120 -27.95 -0.53 -3.50
C LYS A 120 -26.80 0.03 -2.67
N LEU A 121 -26.73 -0.36 -1.40
CA LEU A 121 -25.67 0.05 -0.48
C LEU A 121 -24.29 -0.34 -1.01
N LYS A 122 -24.14 -1.57 -1.53
CA LYS A 122 -22.92 -2.03 -2.21
C LYS A 122 -22.51 -1.10 -3.35
N GLY A 123 -23.45 -0.61 -4.16
CA GLY A 123 -23.18 0.35 -5.23
C GLY A 123 -22.66 1.69 -4.71
N LEU A 124 -23.33 2.25 -3.70
CA LEU A 124 -22.94 3.50 -3.06
C LEU A 124 -21.56 3.41 -2.39
N LEU A 125 -21.29 2.33 -1.67
CA LEU A 125 -20.00 2.09 -1.02
C LEU A 125 -18.88 1.87 -2.03
N LYS A 126 -19.15 1.22 -3.17
CA LYS A 126 -18.19 1.11 -4.28
C LYS A 126 -17.84 2.49 -4.86
N GLN A 127 -18.84 3.33 -5.06
CA GLN A 127 -18.63 4.68 -5.56
C GLN A 127 -17.81 5.52 -4.57
N MET A 128 -18.21 5.54 -3.30
CA MET A 128 -17.46 6.22 -2.24
C MET A 128 -16.01 5.74 -2.16
N ASN A 129 -15.79 4.43 -2.20
CA ASN A 129 -14.44 3.86 -2.21
C ASN A 129 -13.63 4.33 -3.43
N LYS A 130 -14.26 4.42 -4.61
CA LYS A 130 -13.60 4.94 -5.80
C LYS A 130 -13.27 6.43 -5.65
N GLU A 131 -14.19 7.26 -5.15
CA GLU A 131 -13.97 8.70 -4.98
C GLU A 131 -12.89 9.01 -3.94
N GLU A 132 -12.94 8.35 -2.79
CA GLU A 132 -12.06 8.63 -1.65
C GLU A 132 -10.71 7.92 -1.75
N PHE A 133 -10.69 6.68 -2.26
CA PHE A 133 -9.53 5.79 -2.17
C PHE A 133 -8.98 5.35 -3.53
N SER A 134 -9.55 5.81 -4.66
CA SER A 134 -8.83 5.64 -5.94
C SER A 134 -7.55 6.47 -5.93
N GLY A 135 -6.46 5.84 -6.40
CA GLY A 135 -5.16 6.49 -6.47
C GLY A 135 -4.57 6.85 -5.10
N ILE A 136 -4.84 6.09 -4.03
CA ILE A 136 -4.15 6.28 -2.73
C ILE A 136 -2.63 6.42 -2.93
N ASP A 137 -2.02 5.58 -3.76
CA ASP A 137 -0.59 5.63 -4.05
C ASP A 137 -0.18 7.01 -4.62
N SER A 138 -1.00 7.57 -5.53
CA SER A 138 -0.81 8.92 -6.07
C SER A 138 -1.00 9.98 -4.99
N LYS A 139 -2.04 9.88 -4.16
CA LYS A 139 -2.30 10.83 -3.07
C LYS A 139 -1.16 10.85 -2.04
N ILE A 140 -0.59 9.67 -1.73
CA ILE A 140 0.59 9.54 -0.87
C ILE A 140 1.79 10.21 -1.52
N GLN A 141 2.03 9.93 -2.81
CA GLN A 141 3.14 10.52 -3.55
C GLN A 141 3.02 12.05 -3.63
N ASP A 142 1.85 12.58 -4.00
CA ASP A 142 1.55 14.00 -4.06
C ASP A 142 1.74 14.67 -2.68
N ALA A 143 1.30 14.02 -1.60
CA ALA A 143 1.50 14.50 -0.24
C ALA A 143 2.98 14.52 0.17
N ARG A 144 3.77 13.53 -0.26
CA ARG A 144 5.24 13.51 -0.03
C ARG A 144 5.93 14.65 -0.76
N GLU A 145 5.61 14.85 -2.05
CA GLU A 145 6.20 15.91 -2.88
C GLU A 145 5.82 17.31 -2.35
N ARG A 146 4.57 17.48 -1.90
CA ARG A 146 4.12 18.73 -1.26
C ARG A 146 4.91 19.02 0.01
N LEU A 147 5.08 18.04 0.89
CA LEU A 147 5.85 18.19 2.12
C LEU A 147 7.31 18.55 1.83
N GLU A 148 7.93 17.87 0.86
CA GLU A 148 9.31 18.15 0.43
C GLU A 148 9.46 19.58 -0.10
N SER A 149 8.52 20.05 -0.93
CA SER A 149 8.50 21.42 -1.44
C SER A 149 8.43 22.46 -0.32
N ILE A 150 7.53 22.29 0.66
CA ILE A 150 7.39 23.19 1.81
C ILE A 150 8.66 23.21 2.65
N GLN A 151 9.26 22.04 2.92
CA GLN A 151 10.50 21.94 3.67
C GLN A 151 11.69 22.61 2.96
N ASN A 152 11.71 22.56 1.62
CA ASN A 152 12.71 23.27 0.83
C ASN A 152 12.56 24.79 0.89
N GLN A 153 11.33 25.32 0.99
CA GLN A 153 11.06 26.76 1.11
C GLN A 153 11.41 27.32 2.51
N MET A 154 11.38 26.49 3.55
CA MET A 154 11.76 26.87 4.91
C MET A 154 13.28 27.01 5.14
N ARG A 155 14.11 26.76 4.12
CA ARG A 155 15.57 26.86 4.21
C ARG A 155 16.07 28.31 4.35
N CYS A 156 15.28 29.29 3.92
CA CYS A 156 15.63 30.70 4.00
C CYS A 156 14.97 31.37 5.23
N PRO A 157 15.70 32.13 6.06
CA PRO A 157 15.12 32.84 7.19
C PRO A 157 14.14 33.93 6.71
N GLY A 158 12.87 33.87 7.09
CA GLY A 158 11.94 34.99 6.81
C GLY A 158 10.43 34.74 6.89
N GLN A 159 9.93 33.50 6.96
CA GLN A 159 8.48 33.21 6.89
C GLN A 159 8.04 32.08 7.85
N ARG A 160 8.50 32.12 9.11
CA ARG A 160 8.40 30.97 10.03
C ARG A 160 6.97 30.50 10.33
N GLU A 161 6.03 31.38 10.69
CA GLU A 161 4.75 30.92 11.25
C GLU A 161 3.80 30.27 10.24
N MET A 162 3.59 30.90 9.07
CA MET A 162 2.73 30.34 8.02
C MET A 162 3.30 29.04 7.43
N GLN A 163 4.63 28.99 7.24
CA GLN A 163 5.30 27.80 6.70
C GLN A 163 5.32 26.63 7.71
N ILE A 164 5.44 26.91 9.01
CA ILE A 164 5.31 25.89 10.07
C ILE A 164 3.90 25.28 10.06
N GLU A 165 2.85 26.09 9.93
CA GLU A 165 1.47 25.57 9.87
C GLU A 165 1.21 24.76 8.57
N LEU A 166 1.75 25.23 7.44
CA LEU A 166 1.72 24.49 6.16
C LEU A 166 2.45 23.15 6.25
N GLU A 167 3.60 23.10 6.93
CA GLU A 167 4.34 21.86 7.15
C GLU A 167 3.54 20.92 8.06
N ARG A 168 2.98 21.45 9.15
CA ARG A 168 2.15 20.68 10.10
C ARG A 168 0.94 20.05 9.40
N THR A 169 0.20 20.83 8.64
CA THR A 169 -0.98 20.36 7.90
C THR A 169 -0.62 19.33 6.83
N SER A 170 0.49 19.53 6.11
CA SER A 170 0.98 18.57 5.10
C SER A 170 1.44 17.25 5.72
N LYS A 171 2.09 17.30 6.91
CA LYS A 171 2.45 16.08 7.67
C LYS A 171 1.20 15.29 8.09
N LEU A 172 0.18 15.97 8.61
CA LEU A 172 -1.09 15.33 9.00
C LEU A 172 -1.81 14.71 7.80
N GLU A 173 -1.74 15.35 6.63
CA GLU A 173 -2.31 14.80 5.40
C GLU A 173 -1.58 13.53 4.95
N LEU A 174 -0.24 13.55 4.94
CA LEU A 174 0.56 12.38 4.61
C LEU A 174 0.31 11.23 5.59
N GLU A 175 0.29 11.52 6.89
CA GLU A 175 0.02 10.54 7.94
C GLU A 175 -1.36 9.91 7.76
N LYS A 176 -2.40 10.71 7.49
CA LYS A 176 -3.75 10.22 7.19
C LYS A 176 -3.73 9.20 6.05
N TRP A 177 -3.08 9.50 4.93
CA TRP A 177 -3.06 8.59 3.78
C TRP A 177 -2.27 7.32 4.06
N LEU A 178 -1.17 7.39 4.80
CA LEU A 178 -0.40 6.23 5.23
C LEU A 178 -1.20 5.32 6.18
N MET A 179 -1.96 5.88 7.12
CA MET A 179 -2.84 5.08 8.00
C MET A 179 -3.94 4.36 7.21
N VAL A 180 -4.51 5.02 6.20
CA VAL A 180 -5.52 4.39 5.34
C VAL A 180 -4.90 3.26 4.53
N GLU A 181 -3.74 3.47 3.92
CA GLU A 181 -3.01 2.43 3.19
C GLU A 181 -2.72 1.22 4.09
N GLU A 182 -2.15 1.47 5.28
CA GLU A 182 -1.83 0.44 6.25
C GLU A 182 -3.08 -0.36 6.66
N SER A 183 -4.19 0.32 6.95
CA SER A 183 -5.47 -0.31 7.29
C SER A 183 -5.97 -1.24 6.17
N ILE A 184 -5.89 -0.78 4.91
CA ILE A 184 -6.27 -1.57 3.74
C ILE A 184 -5.36 -2.78 3.59
N MET A 185 -4.05 -2.62 3.77
CA MET A 185 -3.09 -3.72 3.66
C MET A 185 -3.30 -4.77 4.77
N LYS A 186 -3.50 -4.34 6.02
CA LYS A 186 -3.84 -5.22 7.15
C LYS A 186 -5.11 -6.03 6.87
N GLN A 187 -6.15 -5.41 6.34
CA GLN A 187 -7.38 -6.12 6.01
C GLN A 187 -7.19 -7.10 4.83
N LYS A 188 -6.26 -6.83 3.92
CA LYS A 188 -5.94 -7.72 2.80
C LYS A 188 -5.07 -8.92 3.22
N SER A 189 -4.21 -8.78 4.22
CA SER A 189 -3.30 -9.84 4.68
C SER A 189 -3.93 -10.91 5.57
N ILE A 190 -5.13 -10.68 6.10
CA ILE A 190 -5.87 -11.64 6.96
C ILE A 190 -6.54 -12.78 6.15
N ILE A 191 -6.34 -12.85 4.83
CA ILE A 191 -6.89 -13.89 3.95
C ILE A 191 -5.82 -14.86 3.51
#